data_AF-A0A7W9L4Z9-F1
#
_entry.id   AF-A0A7W9L4Z9-F1
#
_cell.length_a   1.000
_cell.length_b   1.000
_cell.length_c   1.000
_cell.angle_alpha   90.00
_cell.angle_beta   90.00
_cell.angle_gamma   90.00
#
_symmetry.space_group_name_H-M   'P 1'
#
loop_
_entity.id
_entity.type
_entity.pdbx_description
1 polymer ?
#
loop_
_entity_poly.entity_id
_entity_poly.type
_entity_poly.pdbx_seq_one_letter_code
_entity_poly.pdbx_strand_id
1 'polypeptide(L)'
;MSAEPIHLSNSTPFDLIAEDAESWLEEARNWADGATIETQKQADAVSAVIDALRKSADAAEKQRKVEVKPFDDAKAAVQDKYAPLFAPATNKTPGKVHKAVAALKAALAPYLRKLDDEKREKERIAREEAEKAARAAAEAIRNADAANLEAREAAEDKIREAEDAQRAAKIAANDRAHATGGERAMGLRTKHVGTIIDLNEAVKFYWRQDDGPFRRLVQSMVDADVRAGRRGSMIPGVAITEERVL
;
A
#
# COMPACT_ATOMS: atom_id res chain seq x y z
N MET A 1 54.26 -49.15 7.90
CA MET A 1 53.93 -48.06 6.98
C MET A 1 52.41 -48.00 6.89
N SER A 2 51.79 -47.21 7.76
CA SER A 2 50.34 -47.02 7.76
C SER A 2 50.01 -45.97 6.72
N ALA A 3 49.25 -46.37 5.70
CA ALA A 3 48.76 -45.44 4.68
C ALA A 3 47.76 -44.47 5.34
N GLU A 4 48.05 -43.18 5.29
CA GLU A 4 47.10 -42.13 5.66
C GLU A 4 45.92 -42.16 4.68
N PRO A 5 44.67 -42.06 5.16
CA PRO A 5 43.51 -42.04 4.29
C PRO A 5 43.49 -40.72 3.51
N ILE A 6 43.39 -40.83 2.19
CA ILE A 6 43.18 -39.70 1.29
C ILE A 6 41.80 -39.12 1.61
N HIS A 7 41.76 -37.98 2.29
CA HIS A 7 40.53 -37.21 2.45
C HIS A 7 40.11 -36.66 1.10
N LEU A 8 39.23 -37.36 0.39
CA LEU A 8 38.46 -36.76 -0.71
C LEU A 8 37.49 -35.75 -0.07
N SER A 9 37.90 -34.48 -0.02
CA SER A 9 37.04 -33.39 0.45
C SER A 9 35.87 -33.25 -0.52
N ASN A 10 34.67 -33.66 -0.09
CA ASN A 10 33.42 -33.37 -0.76
C ASN A 10 33.06 -31.87 -0.61
N SER A 11 33.99 -30.97 -0.94
CA SER A 11 33.76 -29.53 -0.90
C SER A 11 32.82 -29.15 -2.04
N THR A 12 31.72 -28.49 -1.69
CA THR A 12 30.78 -27.96 -2.67
C THR A 12 31.40 -26.77 -3.42
N PRO A 13 30.86 -26.38 -4.59
CA PRO A 13 31.28 -25.15 -5.25
C PRO A 13 31.16 -23.91 -4.34
N PHE A 14 30.16 -23.88 -3.45
CA PHE A 14 30.03 -22.84 -2.44
C PHE A 14 31.21 -22.86 -1.46
N ASP A 15 31.58 -24.03 -0.93
CA ASP A 15 32.65 -24.15 0.06
C ASP A 15 33.99 -23.63 -0.50
N LEU A 16 34.29 -23.93 -1.77
CA LEU A 16 35.50 -23.44 -2.45
C LEU A 16 35.49 -21.92 -2.66
N ILE A 17 34.34 -21.35 -3.02
CA ILE A 17 34.19 -19.90 -3.18
C ILE A 17 34.25 -19.19 -1.83
N ALA A 18 33.67 -19.78 -0.79
CA ALA A 18 33.70 -19.25 0.56
C ALA A 18 35.13 -19.24 1.11
N GLU A 19 35.88 -20.33 0.93
CA GLU A 19 37.28 -20.43 1.35
C GLU A 19 38.18 -19.38 0.66
N ASP A 20 38.04 -19.20 -0.66
CA ASP A 20 38.75 -18.15 -1.42
C ASP A 20 38.36 -16.75 -0.93
N ALA A 21 37.06 -16.48 -0.74
CA ALA A 21 36.58 -15.20 -0.25
C ALA A 21 37.08 -14.91 1.18
N GLU A 22 37.06 -15.89 2.07
CA GLU A 22 37.57 -15.78 3.45
C GLU A 22 39.07 -15.46 3.44
N SER A 23 39.85 -16.11 2.59
CA SER A 23 41.29 -15.83 2.41
C SER A 23 41.55 -14.37 2.01
N TRP A 24 40.80 -13.85 1.02
CA TRP A 24 40.93 -12.44 0.61
C TRP A 24 40.37 -11.46 1.63
N LEU A 25 39.39 -11.85 2.44
CA LEU A 25 38.87 -11.04 3.53
C LEU A 25 39.89 -10.93 4.67
N GLU A 26 40.63 -11.99 4.97
CA GLU A 26 41.76 -11.93 5.91
C GLU A 26 42.83 -10.97 5.40
N GLU A 27 43.21 -11.07 4.12
CA GLU A 27 44.18 -10.14 3.54
C GLU A 27 43.66 -8.69 3.53
N ALA A 28 42.37 -8.48 3.25
CA ALA A 28 41.77 -7.16 3.33
C ALA A 28 41.83 -6.57 4.74
N ARG A 29 41.71 -7.38 5.80
CA ARG A 29 41.88 -6.91 7.18
C ARG A 29 43.30 -6.43 7.47
N ASN A 30 44.30 -7.02 6.82
CA ASN A 30 45.69 -6.56 6.95
C ASN A 30 45.90 -5.16 6.36
N TRP A 31 45.15 -4.80 5.31
CA TRP A 31 45.23 -3.48 4.67
C TRP A 31 44.24 -2.45 5.22
N ALA A 32 43.11 -2.90 5.78
CA ALA A 32 42.04 -2.06 6.33
C ALA A 32 42.16 -1.85 7.84
N ASP A 33 43.38 -1.70 8.36
CA ASP A 33 43.70 -1.51 9.77
C ASP A 33 43.67 -0.03 10.23
N GLY A 34 43.49 0.89 9.28
CA GLY A 34 43.48 2.34 9.50
C GLY A 34 44.82 3.04 9.25
N ALA A 35 45.86 2.30 8.83
CA ALA A 35 47.12 2.89 8.40
C ALA A 35 46.97 3.63 7.06
N THR A 36 47.77 4.69 6.87
CA THR A 36 47.82 5.42 5.61
C THR A 36 48.59 4.64 4.56
N ILE A 37 48.08 4.62 3.33
CA ILE A 37 48.79 4.08 2.16
C ILE A 37 49.79 5.14 1.69
N GLU A 38 51.09 4.85 1.82
CA GLU A 38 52.17 5.83 1.60
C GLU A 38 52.92 5.63 0.29
N THR A 39 52.79 4.45 -0.33
CA THR A 39 53.53 4.10 -1.54
C THR A 39 52.62 3.56 -2.64
N GLN A 40 53.01 3.79 -3.90
CA GLN A 40 52.29 3.23 -5.06
C GLN A 40 52.19 1.70 -4.99
N LYS A 41 53.23 1.01 -4.50
CA LYS A 41 53.21 -0.45 -4.35
C LYS A 41 52.15 -0.93 -3.37
N GLN A 42 51.93 -0.20 -2.26
CA GLN A 42 50.84 -0.50 -1.32
C GLN A 42 49.48 -0.24 -1.96
N ALA A 43 49.33 0.86 -2.71
CA ALA A 43 48.09 1.14 -3.44
C ALA A 43 47.76 0.05 -4.49
N ASP A 44 48.76 -0.41 -5.24
CA ASP A 44 48.60 -1.49 -6.21
C ASP A 44 48.22 -2.83 -5.53
N ALA A 45 48.83 -3.14 -4.38
CA ALA A 45 48.49 -4.33 -3.60
C ALA A 45 47.04 -4.28 -3.07
N VAL A 46 46.62 -3.14 -2.51
CA VAL A 46 45.23 -2.92 -2.08
C VAL A 46 44.26 -3.05 -3.25
N SER A 47 44.60 -2.50 -4.43
CA SER A 47 43.78 -2.65 -5.63
C SER A 47 43.62 -4.12 -6.04
N ALA A 48 44.69 -4.92 -5.95
CA ALA A 48 44.63 -6.34 -6.27
C ALA A 48 43.71 -7.11 -5.31
N VAL A 49 43.76 -6.80 -4.00
CA VAL A 49 42.87 -7.39 -2.99
C VAL A 49 41.41 -7.02 -3.25
N ILE A 50 41.13 -5.75 -3.59
CA ILE A 50 39.79 -5.29 -3.96
C ILE A 50 39.27 -6.06 -5.18
N ASP A 51 40.09 -6.22 -6.21
CA ASP A 51 39.69 -6.94 -7.42
C ASP A 51 39.49 -8.44 -7.18
N ALA A 52 40.27 -9.05 -6.29
CA ALA A 52 40.08 -10.44 -5.89
C ALA A 52 38.76 -10.64 -5.16
N LEU A 53 38.46 -9.81 -4.14
CA LEU A 53 37.18 -9.83 -3.43
C LEU A 53 35.98 -9.67 -4.36
N ARG A 54 36.06 -8.76 -5.34
CA ARG A 54 35.02 -8.58 -6.36
C ARG A 54 34.80 -9.85 -7.18
N LYS A 55 35.89 -10.52 -7.60
CA LYS A 55 35.81 -11.78 -8.36
C LYS A 55 35.19 -12.90 -7.53
N SER A 56 35.53 -13.03 -6.26
CA SER A 56 34.94 -14.05 -5.36
C SER A 56 33.45 -13.77 -5.16
N ALA A 57 33.05 -12.51 -4.99
CA ALA A 57 31.64 -12.12 -4.93
C ALA A 57 30.87 -12.43 -6.23
N ASP A 58 31.45 -12.12 -7.39
CA ASP A 58 30.88 -12.46 -8.69
C ASP A 58 30.74 -13.97 -8.91
N ALA A 59 31.73 -14.75 -8.44
CA ALA A 59 31.68 -16.21 -8.50
C ALA A 59 30.54 -16.76 -7.64
N ALA A 60 30.37 -16.24 -6.42
CA ALA A 60 29.27 -16.61 -5.53
C ALA A 60 27.90 -16.32 -6.16
N GLU A 61 27.72 -15.14 -6.77
CA GLU A 61 26.45 -14.79 -7.42
C GLU A 61 26.17 -15.65 -8.65
N LYS A 62 27.19 -16.01 -9.44
CA LYS A 62 27.04 -16.94 -10.58
C LYS A 62 26.61 -18.31 -10.09
N GLN A 63 27.25 -18.83 -9.04
CA GLN A 63 26.92 -20.13 -8.47
C GLN A 63 25.51 -20.13 -7.88
N ARG A 64 25.13 -19.07 -7.15
CA ARG A 64 23.76 -18.88 -6.63
C ARG A 64 22.71 -18.91 -7.75
N LYS A 65 22.97 -18.27 -8.89
CA LYS A 65 22.05 -18.32 -10.05
C LYS A 65 21.89 -19.73 -10.61
N VAL A 66 22.97 -20.52 -10.65
CA VAL A 66 22.91 -21.93 -11.08
C VAL A 66 22.06 -22.75 -10.13
N GLU A 67 22.27 -22.60 -8.83
CA GLU A 67 21.55 -23.34 -7.80
C GLU A 67 20.07 -22.96 -7.71
N VAL A 68 19.74 -21.68 -7.86
CA VAL A 68 18.35 -21.19 -7.78
C VAL A 68 17.56 -21.49 -9.06
N LYS A 69 18.21 -21.57 -10.22
CA LYS A 69 17.57 -21.80 -11.52
C LYS A 69 16.53 -22.93 -11.54
N PRO A 70 16.81 -24.17 -11.06
CA PRO A 70 15.81 -25.23 -11.08
C PRO A 70 14.56 -24.91 -10.24
N PHE A 71 14.71 -24.17 -9.14
CA PHE A 71 13.59 -23.75 -8.31
C PHE A 71 12.77 -22.65 -8.98
N ASP A 72 13.42 -21.69 -9.62
CA ASP A 72 12.75 -20.64 -10.39
C ASP A 72 12.00 -21.23 -11.59
N ASP A 73 12.62 -22.16 -12.32
CA ASP A 73 12.01 -22.85 -13.46
C ASP A 73 10.81 -23.72 -13.00
N ALA A 74 10.95 -24.45 -11.89
CA ALA A 74 9.85 -25.24 -11.31
C ALA A 74 8.70 -24.35 -10.83
N LYS A 75 9.01 -23.24 -10.18
CA LYS A 75 8.02 -22.24 -9.76
C LYS A 75 7.30 -21.65 -10.96
N ALA A 76 8.01 -21.30 -12.03
CA ALA A 76 7.43 -20.78 -13.26
C ALA A 76 6.48 -21.80 -13.90
N ALA A 77 6.89 -23.06 -14.01
CA ALA A 77 6.05 -24.13 -14.56
C ALA A 77 4.74 -24.31 -13.78
N VAL A 78 4.80 -24.25 -12.43
CA VAL A 78 3.59 -24.27 -11.60
C VAL A 78 2.74 -23.03 -11.87
N GLN A 79 3.33 -21.83 -11.88
CA GLN A 79 2.59 -20.59 -12.15
C GLN A 79 1.89 -20.62 -13.51
N ASP A 80 2.56 -21.08 -14.56
CA ASP A 80 2.02 -21.18 -15.91
C ASP A 80 0.85 -22.16 -16.00
N LYS A 81 0.89 -23.27 -15.25
CA LYS A 81 -0.22 -24.23 -15.18
C LYS A 81 -1.50 -23.59 -14.62
N TYR A 82 -1.39 -22.74 -13.60
CA TYR A 82 -2.55 -22.14 -12.94
C TYR A 82 -2.96 -20.77 -13.53
N ALA A 83 -2.03 -20.06 -14.16
CA ALA A 83 -2.25 -18.69 -14.67
C ALA A 83 -3.49 -18.55 -15.58
N PRO A 84 -3.78 -19.45 -16.53
CA PRO A 84 -4.95 -19.31 -17.41
C PRO A 84 -6.28 -19.19 -16.66
N LEU A 85 -6.40 -19.84 -15.49
CA LEU A 85 -7.62 -19.84 -14.69
C LEU A 85 -7.56 -18.85 -13.52
N PHE A 86 -6.41 -18.78 -12.84
CA PHE A 86 -6.27 -18.16 -11.52
C PHE A 86 -5.19 -17.08 -11.45
N ALA A 87 -4.62 -16.63 -12.58
CA ALA A 87 -3.72 -15.48 -12.55
C ALA A 87 -4.40 -14.29 -11.82
N PRO A 88 -3.71 -13.65 -10.86
CA PRO A 88 -4.29 -12.60 -10.03
C PRO A 88 -5.02 -11.50 -10.81
N ALA A 89 -6.05 -10.93 -10.19
CA ALA A 89 -6.83 -9.83 -10.78
C ALA A 89 -5.99 -8.57 -11.07
N THR A 90 -4.85 -8.41 -10.41
CA THR A 90 -3.90 -7.29 -10.61
C THR A 90 -2.99 -7.47 -11.82
N ASN A 91 -2.93 -8.67 -12.41
CA ASN A 91 -2.07 -8.92 -13.56
C ASN A 91 -2.63 -8.25 -14.82
N LYS A 92 -1.75 -7.94 -15.78
CA LYS A 92 -2.13 -7.45 -17.11
C LYS A 92 -3.15 -8.36 -17.80
N THR A 93 -3.02 -9.67 -17.59
CA THR A 93 -3.94 -10.70 -18.07
C THR A 93 -4.46 -11.54 -16.91
N PRO A 94 -5.57 -11.15 -16.27
CA PRO A 94 -6.17 -11.95 -15.20
C PRO A 94 -6.67 -13.31 -15.70
N GLY A 95 -6.68 -14.28 -14.81
CA GLY A 95 -7.23 -15.61 -15.06
C GLY A 95 -8.74 -15.56 -15.35
N LYS A 96 -9.25 -16.59 -16.02
CA LYS A 96 -10.67 -16.69 -16.40
C LYS A 96 -11.63 -16.56 -15.22
N VAL A 97 -11.26 -17.08 -14.05
CA VAL A 97 -12.11 -17.01 -12.84
C VAL A 97 -12.30 -15.57 -12.38
N HIS A 98 -11.23 -14.78 -12.31
CA HIS A 98 -11.33 -13.37 -11.93
C HIS A 98 -12.14 -12.55 -12.94
N LYS A 99 -11.98 -12.83 -14.24
CA LYS A 99 -12.78 -12.21 -15.31
C LYS A 99 -14.27 -12.54 -15.17
N ALA A 100 -14.61 -13.82 -14.92
CA ALA A 100 -15.98 -14.25 -14.70
C ALA A 100 -16.60 -13.59 -13.45
N VAL A 101 -15.87 -13.56 -12.33
CA VAL A 101 -16.32 -12.87 -11.11
C VAL A 101 -16.54 -11.38 -11.36
N ALA A 102 -15.65 -10.70 -12.11
CA ALA A 102 -15.83 -9.30 -12.47
C ALA A 102 -17.07 -9.08 -13.35
N ALA A 103 -17.30 -9.94 -14.35
CA ALA A 103 -18.48 -9.88 -15.20
C ALA A 103 -19.78 -10.10 -14.41
N LEU A 104 -19.81 -11.08 -13.51
CA LEU A 104 -20.97 -11.34 -12.64
C LEU A 104 -21.24 -10.18 -11.68
N LYS A 105 -20.19 -9.58 -11.10
CA LYS A 105 -20.34 -8.35 -10.28
C LYS A 105 -20.89 -7.20 -11.11
N ALA A 106 -20.42 -7.01 -12.35
CA ALA A 106 -20.94 -5.99 -13.25
C ALA A 106 -22.41 -6.24 -13.62
N ALA A 107 -22.82 -7.50 -13.80
CA ALA A 107 -24.22 -7.87 -14.04
C ALA A 107 -25.11 -7.66 -12.81
N LEU A 108 -24.57 -7.90 -11.60
CA LEU A 108 -25.30 -7.71 -10.33
C LEU A 108 -25.41 -6.22 -9.93
N ALA A 109 -24.45 -5.39 -10.33
CA ALA A 109 -24.38 -3.99 -9.87
C ALA A 109 -25.63 -3.15 -10.19
N PRO A 110 -26.26 -3.23 -11.39
CA PRO A 110 -27.48 -2.47 -11.68
C PRO A 110 -28.65 -2.83 -10.77
N TYR A 111 -28.81 -4.11 -10.43
CA TYR A 111 -29.86 -4.56 -9.52
C TYR A 111 -29.63 -4.03 -8.10
N LEU A 112 -28.39 -4.14 -7.59
CA LEU A 112 -28.05 -3.59 -6.26
C LEU A 112 -28.19 -2.07 -6.21
N ARG A 113 -27.92 -1.35 -7.31
CA ARG A 113 -28.16 0.11 -7.39
C ARG A 113 -29.64 0.44 -7.29
N LYS A 114 -30.51 -0.27 -8.03
CA LYS A 114 -31.97 -0.08 -7.92
C LYS A 114 -32.46 -0.31 -6.49
N LEU A 115 -31.99 -1.38 -5.85
CA LEU A 115 -32.33 -1.66 -4.45
C LEU A 115 -31.80 -0.59 -3.50
N ASP A 116 -30.61 -0.04 -3.75
CA ASP A 116 -30.03 1.07 -2.97
C ASP A 116 -30.87 2.35 -3.15
N ASP A 117 -31.28 2.66 -4.37
CA ASP A 117 -32.13 3.82 -4.68
C ASP A 117 -33.51 3.70 -4.01
N GLU A 118 -34.13 2.51 -4.06
CA GLU A 118 -35.40 2.23 -3.36
C GLU A 118 -35.26 2.39 -1.83
N LYS A 119 -34.14 1.94 -1.25
CA LYS A 119 -33.89 2.06 0.18
C LYS A 119 -33.60 3.51 0.59
N ARG A 120 -32.84 4.25 -0.21
CA ARG A 120 -32.62 5.70 0.00
C ARG A 120 -33.89 6.50 -0.08
N GLU A 121 -34.80 6.15 -0.99
CA GLU A 121 -36.10 6.81 -1.08
C GLU A 121 -36.95 6.51 0.15
N LYS A 122 -36.97 5.27 0.63
CA LYS A 122 -37.63 4.91 1.89
C LYS A 122 -37.01 5.63 3.09
N GLU A 123 -35.69 5.75 3.14
CA GLU A 123 -34.98 6.52 4.16
C GLU A 123 -35.36 8.00 4.10
N ARG A 124 -35.43 8.59 2.91
CA ARG A 124 -35.85 9.99 2.71
C ARG A 124 -37.27 10.21 3.24
N ILE A 125 -38.22 9.36 2.83
CA ILE A 125 -39.62 9.44 3.28
C ILE A 125 -39.71 9.28 4.80
N ALA A 126 -39.08 8.26 5.37
CA ALA A 126 -39.10 8.02 6.81
C ALA A 126 -38.45 9.17 7.60
N ARG A 127 -37.39 9.79 7.06
CA ARG A 127 -36.76 10.97 7.67
C ARG A 127 -37.67 12.20 7.63
N GLU A 128 -38.36 12.43 6.51
CA GLU A 128 -39.33 13.52 6.38
C GLU A 128 -40.53 13.33 7.32
N GLU A 129 -41.01 12.10 7.49
CA GLU A 129 -42.05 11.75 8.47
C GLU A 129 -41.57 11.97 9.90
N ALA A 130 -40.37 11.50 10.24
CA ALA A 130 -39.77 11.72 11.55
C ALA A 130 -39.57 13.21 11.87
N GLU A 131 -39.15 14.02 10.89
CA GLU A 131 -39.01 15.46 11.06
C GLU A 131 -40.36 16.15 11.27
N LYS A 132 -41.39 15.78 10.51
CA LYS A 132 -42.76 16.30 10.69
C LYS A 132 -43.32 15.93 12.06
N ALA A 133 -43.20 14.66 12.47
CA ALA A 133 -43.67 14.20 13.77
C ALA A 133 -42.93 14.89 14.93
N ALA A 134 -41.62 15.08 14.80
CA ALA A 134 -40.83 15.82 15.79
C ALA A 134 -41.26 17.29 15.92
N ARG A 135 -41.54 17.97 14.80
CA ARG A 135 -42.09 19.34 14.81
C ARG A 135 -43.47 19.38 15.47
N ALA A 136 -44.36 18.46 15.13
CA ALA A 136 -45.70 18.36 15.72
C ALA A 136 -45.65 18.08 17.23
N ALA A 137 -44.76 17.19 17.68
CA ALA A 137 -44.53 16.93 19.10
C ALA A 137 -43.99 18.18 19.83
N ALA A 138 -43.02 18.88 19.24
CA ALA A 138 -42.47 20.11 19.81
C ALA A 138 -43.51 21.25 19.88
N GLU A 139 -44.45 21.32 18.94
CA GLU A 139 -45.58 22.26 18.98
C GLU A 139 -46.62 21.85 20.03
N ALA A 140 -46.97 20.57 20.11
CA ALA A 140 -47.91 20.05 21.11
C ALA A 140 -47.41 20.28 22.54
N ILE A 141 -46.12 20.05 22.81
CA ILE A 141 -45.49 20.36 24.11
C ILE A 141 -45.53 21.86 24.41
N ARG A 142 -45.24 22.72 23.42
CA ARG A 142 -45.26 24.18 23.60
C ARG A 142 -46.65 24.72 23.89
N ASN A 143 -47.69 24.09 23.35
CA ASN A 143 -49.07 24.52 23.48
C ASN A 143 -49.84 23.79 24.60
N ALA A 144 -49.24 22.76 25.22
CA ALA A 144 -49.89 22.01 26.30
C ALA A 144 -49.95 22.85 27.57
N ASP A 145 -51.16 23.06 28.09
CA ASP A 145 -51.38 23.65 29.39
C ASP A 145 -51.05 22.61 30.48
N ALA A 146 -50.15 22.98 31.41
CA ALA A 146 -49.72 22.12 32.50
C ALA A 146 -50.87 21.73 33.46
N ALA A 147 -51.94 22.52 33.51
CA ALA A 147 -53.11 22.29 34.33
C ALA A 147 -54.26 21.55 33.61
N ASN A 148 -54.12 21.25 32.31
CA ASN A 148 -55.11 20.50 31.53
C ASN A 148 -54.61 19.08 31.20
N LEU A 149 -55.25 18.07 31.80
CA LEU A 149 -54.87 16.67 31.60
C LEU A 149 -54.98 16.22 30.14
N GLU A 150 -56.05 16.60 29.44
CA GLU A 150 -56.30 16.23 28.04
C GLU A 150 -55.24 16.84 27.11
N ALA A 151 -54.80 18.08 27.39
CA ALA A 151 -53.73 18.74 26.64
C ALA A 151 -52.36 18.04 26.85
N ARG A 152 -52.13 17.48 28.04
CA ARG A 152 -50.91 16.70 28.34
C ARG A 152 -50.93 15.33 27.68
N GLU A 153 -52.05 14.62 27.76
CA GLU A 153 -52.22 13.32 27.09
C GLU A 153 -52.04 13.44 25.57
N ALA A 154 -52.62 14.48 24.95
CA ALA A 154 -52.45 14.74 23.52
C ALA A 154 -50.98 15.06 23.15
N ALA A 155 -50.25 15.79 23.99
CA ALA A 155 -48.81 16.05 23.77
C ALA A 155 -47.96 14.79 23.94
N GLU A 156 -48.26 13.95 24.93
CA GLU A 156 -47.59 12.66 25.15
C GLU A 156 -47.80 11.69 23.99
N ASP A 157 -49.01 11.62 23.43
CA ASP A 157 -49.30 10.82 22.25
C ASP A 157 -48.48 11.30 21.03
N LYS A 158 -48.33 12.62 20.86
CA LYS A 158 -47.48 13.19 19.80
C LYS A 158 -45.99 12.91 20.00
N ILE A 159 -45.52 12.85 21.25
CA ILE A 159 -44.14 12.43 21.55
C ILE A 159 -43.95 10.96 21.16
N ARG A 160 -44.89 10.07 21.51
CA ARG A 160 -44.82 8.65 21.13
C ARG A 160 -44.82 8.47 19.61
N GLU A 161 -45.68 9.18 18.89
CA GLU A 161 -45.69 9.20 17.42
C GLU A 161 -44.33 9.64 16.84
N ALA A 162 -43.70 10.67 17.42
CA ALA A 162 -42.38 11.13 17.01
C ALA A 162 -41.28 10.11 17.29
N GLU A 163 -41.31 9.44 18.44
CA GLU A 163 -40.37 8.35 18.78
C GLU A 163 -40.50 7.16 17.82
N ASP A 164 -41.73 6.76 17.49
CA ASP A 164 -41.99 5.70 16.51
C ASP A 164 -41.48 6.07 15.11
N ALA A 165 -41.73 7.30 14.67
CA ALA A 165 -41.24 7.78 13.38
C ALA A 165 -39.70 7.84 13.36
N GLN A 166 -39.05 8.25 14.45
CA GLN A 166 -37.58 8.20 14.57
C GLN A 166 -37.03 6.77 14.55
N ARG A 167 -37.71 5.82 15.22
CA ARG A 167 -37.34 4.39 15.15
C ARG A 167 -37.44 3.86 13.72
N ALA A 168 -38.52 4.18 13.01
CA ALA A 168 -38.71 3.79 11.61
C ALA A 168 -37.62 4.38 10.70
N ALA A 169 -37.30 5.68 10.85
CA ALA A 169 -36.21 6.33 10.12
C ALA A 169 -34.86 5.67 10.38
N LYS A 170 -34.58 5.30 11.64
CA LYS A 170 -33.33 4.59 12.01
C LYS A 170 -33.27 3.20 11.39
N ILE A 171 -34.37 2.46 11.34
CA ILE A 171 -34.42 1.15 10.69
C ILE A 171 -34.15 1.29 9.18
N ALA A 172 -34.81 2.26 8.53
CA ALA A 172 -34.62 2.53 7.10
C ALA A 172 -33.16 2.93 6.78
N ALA A 173 -32.55 3.82 7.57
CA ALA A 173 -31.16 4.25 7.38
C ALA A 173 -30.13 3.11 7.55
N ASN A 174 -30.45 2.08 8.33
CA ASN A 174 -29.58 0.91 8.51
C ASN A 174 -29.86 -0.21 7.50
N ASP A 175 -30.94 -0.11 6.72
CA ASP A 175 -31.28 -1.10 5.72
C ASP A 175 -30.38 -0.94 4.49
N ARG A 176 -29.46 -1.89 4.29
CA ARG A 176 -28.46 -1.84 3.21
C ARG A 176 -28.80 -2.76 2.05
N ALA A 177 -28.52 -2.34 0.82
CA ALA A 177 -28.73 -3.15 -0.36
C ALA A 177 -27.70 -4.30 -0.45
N HIS A 178 -28.20 -5.54 -0.37
CA HIS A 178 -27.38 -6.76 -0.37
C HIS A 178 -28.05 -7.91 -1.12
N ALA A 179 -27.24 -8.75 -1.78
CA ALA A 179 -27.65 -10.06 -2.29
C ALA A 179 -27.17 -11.17 -1.35
N THR A 180 -28.05 -12.10 -0.97
CA THR A 180 -27.83 -13.09 0.11
C THR A 180 -27.72 -14.55 -0.36
N GLY A 181 -27.49 -14.78 -1.66
CA GLY A 181 -27.48 -16.14 -2.24
C GLY A 181 -26.23 -16.99 -1.98
N GLY A 182 -25.29 -16.54 -1.15
CA GLY A 182 -24.06 -17.28 -0.82
C GLY A 182 -23.67 -17.10 0.65
N GLU A 183 -22.56 -17.70 1.09
CA GLU A 183 -22.10 -17.65 2.49
C GLU A 183 -21.92 -16.21 3.01
N ARG A 184 -21.59 -15.27 2.11
CA ARG A 184 -21.47 -13.84 2.44
C ARG A 184 -22.37 -13.00 1.57
N ALA A 185 -23.06 -12.06 2.22
CA ALA A 185 -23.86 -11.06 1.54
C ALA A 185 -22.98 -10.17 0.63
N MET A 186 -23.43 -9.96 -0.60
CA MET A 186 -22.77 -9.10 -1.59
C MET A 186 -23.46 -7.74 -1.65
N GLY A 187 -22.77 -6.69 -1.21
CA GLY A 187 -23.26 -5.30 -1.24
C GLY A 187 -22.39 -4.36 -2.07
N LEU A 188 -22.93 -3.18 -2.34
CA LEU A 188 -22.15 -2.07 -2.88
C LEU A 188 -21.12 -1.60 -1.84
N ARG A 189 -19.96 -1.17 -2.33
CA ARG A 189 -18.91 -0.57 -1.50
C ARG A 189 -18.86 0.93 -1.78
N THR A 190 -18.88 1.73 -0.72
CA THR A 190 -18.66 3.17 -0.81
C THR A 190 -17.16 3.44 -0.97
N LYS A 191 -16.78 4.14 -2.05
CA LYS A 191 -15.42 4.65 -2.26
C LYS A 191 -15.47 6.17 -2.24
N HIS A 192 -14.73 6.79 -1.33
CA HIS A 192 -14.50 8.23 -1.34
C HIS A 192 -13.31 8.53 -2.25
N VAL A 193 -13.51 9.38 -3.25
CA VAL A 193 -12.47 9.82 -4.17
C VAL A 193 -12.31 11.33 -4.02
N GLY A 194 -11.13 11.76 -3.56
CA GLY A 194 -10.76 13.17 -3.55
C GLY A 194 -10.23 13.58 -4.93
N THR A 195 -10.85 14.59 -5.52
CA THR A 195 -10.37 15.21 -6.76
C THR A 195 -9.78 16.57 -6.43
N ILE A 196 -8.56 16.84 -6.88
CA ILE A 196 -7.95 18.16 -6.72
C ILE A 196 -8.65 19.11 -7.71
N ILE A 197 -9.33 20.13 -7.17
CA ILE A 197 -10.01 21.16 -7.96
C ILE A 197 -9.08 22.35 -8.17
N ASP A 198 -8.39 22.77 -7.09
CA ASP A 198 -7.36 23.81 -7.12
C ASP A 198 -6.08 23.24 -6.48
N LEU A 199 -5.05 23.09 -7.31
CA LEU A 199 -3.77 22.56 -6.86
C LEU A 199 -3.05 23.51 -5.90
N ASN A 200 -3.15 24.82 -6.12
CA ASN A 200 -2.45 25.79 -5.28
C ASN A 200 -3.01 25.80 -3.87
N GLU A 201 -4.34 25.79 -3.72
CA GLU A 201 -4.97 25.71 -2.40
C GLU A 201 -4.73 24.36 -1.73
N ALA A 202 -4.78 23.25 -2.48
CA ALA A 202 -4.46 21.94 -1.94
C ALA A 202 -3.01 21.86 -1.43
N VAL A 203 -2.05 22.36 -2.21
CA VAL A 203 -0.63 22.40 -1.81
C VAL A 203 -0.43 23.26 -0.58
N LYS A 204 -1.02 24.47 -0.51
CA LYS A 204 -0.94 25.33 0.68
C LYS A 204 -1.50 24.64 1.92
N PHE A 205 -2.63 23.94 1.78
CA PHE A 205 -3.25 23.21 2.89
C PHE A 205 -2.36 22.08 3.40
N TYR A 206 -1.85 21.21 2.51
CA TYR A 206 -1.00 20.09 2.90
C TYR A 206 0.38 20.53 3.37
N TRP A 207 0.96 21.57 2.78
CA TRP A 207 2.23 22.15 3.22
C TRP A 207 2.16 22.65 4.66
N ARG A 208 1.03 23.25 5.07
CA ARG A 208 0.83 23.70 6.46
C ARG A 208 0.71 22.54 7.45
N GLN A 209 0.30 21.36 7.01
CA GLN A 209 0.17 20.17 7.87
C GLN A 209 1.48 19.40 8.00
N ASP A 210 2.11 19.08 6.86
CA ASP A 210 3.38 18.36 6.79
C ASP A 210 4.11 18.76 5.50
N ASP A 211 5.22 19.49 5.64
CA ASP A 211 6.06 19.92 4.52
C ASP A 211 7.15 18.91 4.16
N GLY A 212 7.33 17.85 4.95
CA GLY A 212 8.37 16.83 4.75
C GLY A 212 8.29 16.13 3.38
N PRO A 213 7.12 15.65 2.93
CA PRO A 213 6.96 15.06 1.60
C PRO A 213 7.31 16.04 0.47
N PHE A 214 6.92 17.32 0.61
CA PHE A 214 7.20 18.34 -0.38
C PHE A 214 8.70 18.65 -0.46
N ARG A 215 9.38 18.77 0.68
CA ARG A 215 10.84 18.96 0.73
C ARG A 215 11.59 17.82 0.04
N ARG A 216 11.19 16.57 0.28
CA ARG A 216 11.79 15.41 -0.40
C ARG A 216 11.59 15.45 -1.90
N LEU A 217 10.39 15.81 -2.35
CA LEU A 217 10.10 15.98 -3.78
C LEU A 217 11.01 17.06 -4.38
N VAL A 218 11.07 18.26 -3.77
CA VAL A 218 11.91 19.36 -4.25
C VAL A 218 13.38 18.97 -4.26
N GLN A 219 13.90 18.31 -3.21
CA GLN A 219 15.28 17.83 -3.18
C GLN A 219 15.58 16.85 -4.33
N SER A 220 14.66 15.92 -4.62
CA SER A 220 14.84 14.98 -5.72
C SER A 220 14.95 15.67 -7.09
N MET A 221 14.22 16.78 -7.28
CA MET A 221 14.29 17.61 -8.49
C MET A 221 15.61 18.37 -8.56
N VAL A 222 16.07 18.92 -7.44
CA VAL A 222 17.38 19.57 -7.33
C VAL A 222 18.51 18.59 -7.68
N ASP A 223 18.50 17.39 -7.11
CA ASP A 223 19.53 16.38 -7.38
C ASP A 223 19.51 15.94 -8.85
N ALA A 224 18.32 15.79 -9.45
CA ALA A 224 18.19 15.47 -10.87
C ALA A 224 18.81 16.56 -11.75
N ASP A 225 18.61 17.82 -11.40
CA ASP A 225 19.15 18.96 -12.13
C ASP A 225 20.68 19.08 -11.99
N VAL A 226 21.20 18.86 -10.78
CA VAL A 226 22.66 18.81 -10.52
C VAL A 226 23.33 17.69 -11.33
N ARG A 227 22.69 16.51 -11.40
CA ARG A 227 23.15 15.39 -12.23
C ARG A 227 23.10 15.70 -13.73
N ALA A 228 22.07 16.42 -14.17
CA ALA A 228 21.93 16.87 -15.56
C ALA A 228 22.92 17.99 -15.95
N GLY A 229 23.80 18.42 -15.03
CA GLY A 229 24.85 19.39 -15.31
C GLY A 229 24.45 20.84 -15.10
N ARG A 230 23.27 21.13 -14.51
CA ARG A 230 22.86 22.47 -14.07
C ARG A 230 23.60 22.94 -12.82
N ARG A 231 24.94 22.89 -12.86
CA ARG A 231 25.83 23.26 -11.76
C ARG A 231 26.26 24.73 -11.80
N GLY A 232 26.21 25.36 -12.99
CA GLY A 232 26.59 26.76 -13.20
C GLY A 232 25.41 27.74 -13.34
N SER A 233 24.18 27.26 -13.53
CA SER A 233 22.98 28.09 -13.56
C SER A 233 22.39 28.19 -12.15
N MET A 234 22.23 29.40 -11.63
CA MET A 234 21.68 29.63 -10.29
C MET A 234 20.25 29.07 -10.19
N ILE A 235 20.08 27.98 -9.43
CA ILE A 235 18.76 27.49 -9.01
C ILE A 235 18.35 28.35 -7.80
N PRO A 236 17.29 29.17 -7.89
CA PRO A 236 16.89 30.03 -6.78
C PRO A 236 16.64 29.22 -5.51
N GLY A 237 17.26 29.64 -4.40
CA GLY A 237 17.10 28.99 -3.09
C GLY A 237 17.89 27.69 -2.88
N VAL A 238 18.81 27.33 -3.78
CA VAL A 238 19.63 26.11 -3.69
C VAL A 238 21.12 26.48 -3.74
N ALA A 239 21.90 25.94 -2.80
CA ALA A 239 23.36 25.99 -2.84
C ALA A 239 23.92 24.66 -3.38
N ILE A 240 24.85 24.72 -4.33
CA ILE A 240 25.50 23.54 -4.92
C ILE A 240 26.99 23.55 -4.51
N THR A 241 27.46 22.48 -3.88
CA THR A 241 28.86 22.29 -3.45
C THR A 241 29.47 21.05 -4.12
N GLU A 242 30.75 21.10 -4.51
CA GLU A 242 31.49 19.96 -5.08
C GLU A 242 32.26 19.23 -3.97
N GLU A 243 32.02 17.93 -3.82
CA GLU A 243 32.73 17.02 -2.92
C GLU A 243 33.28 15.84 -3.72
N ARG A 244 34.55 15.47 -3.52
CA ARG A 244 35.18 14.28 -4.11
C ARG A 244 35.25 13.19 -3.05
N VAL A 245 34.49 12.12 -3.25
CA VAL A 245 34.42 10.96 -2.35
C VAL A 245 35.01 9.72 -3.03
N LEU A 246 35.62 8.83 -2.21
CA LEU A 246 36.18 7.54 -2.61
C LEU A 246 35.10 6.54 -3.05
#